data_AF-X1N2B0-F1
#
_entry.id   AF-X1N2B0-F1
#
_cell.length_a   1.000
_cell.length_b   1.000
_cell.length_c   1.000
_cell.angle_alpha   90.00
_cell.angle_beta   90.00
_cell.angle_gamma   90.00
#
_symmetry.space_group_name_H-M   'P 1'
#
loop_
_entity.id
_entity.type
_entity.pdbx_description
1 polymer ?
#
loop_
_entity_poly.entity_id
_entity_poly.type
_entity_poly.pdbx_seq_one_letter_code
_entity_poly.pdbx_strand_id
1 'polypeptide(L)' 'LAAIPARIAGVNEVVMVTPPSLNGTVPPATLVAADIAGVDRVFCVGGAQAIAALAFGTESIRGLVGSIATKSNQLRSY' A
#
# COMPACT_ATOMS: atom_id res chain seq x y z
N LEU A 1 -10.13 -3.61 4.57
CA LEU A 1 -11.57 -3.81 4.27
C LEU A 1 -12.01 -3.12 2.98
N ALA A 2 -11.51 -1.92 2.63
CA ALA A 2 -11.93 -1.19 1.42
C ALA A 2 -11.37 -1.72 0.08
N ALA A 3 -10.36 -2.59 0.09
CA ALA A 3 -9.68 -3.03 -1.13
C ALA A 3 -10.54 -3.96 -2.02
N ILE A 4 -11.19 -4.97 -1.43
CA ILE A 4 -12.05 -5.92 -2.16
C ILE A 4 -13.17 -5.21 -2.94
N PRO A 5 -14.00 -4.32 -2.34
CA PRO A 5 -15.03 -3.63 -3.11
C PRO A 5 -14.45 -2.70 -4.18
N ALA A 6 -13.29 -2.07 -3.95
CA ALA A 6 -12.62 -1.24 -4.97
C ALA A 6 -12.21 -2.07 -6.19
N ARG A 7 -11.71 -3.30 -5.97
CA ARG A 7 -11.38 -4.23 -7.06
C ARG A 7 -12.61 -4.70 -7.82
N ILE A 8 -13.68 -5.02 -7.10
CA ILE A 8 -14.97 -5.39 -7.73
C ILE A 8 -15.54 -4.21 -8.54
N ALA A 9 -15.36 -2.97 -8.06
CA ALA A 9 -15.77 -1.77 -8.77
C ALA A 9 -14.92 -1.42 -10.00
N GLY A 10 -13.90 -2.23 -10.33
CA GLY A 10 -13.06 -2.03 -11.52
C GLY A 10 -12.04 -0.90 -11.37
N VAL A 11 -11.67 -0.53 -10.14
CA VAL A 11 -10.61 0.46 -9.92
C VAL A 11 -9.27 -0.09 -10.42
N ASN A 12 -8.62 0.65 -11.33
CA ASN A 12 -7.38 0.22 -11.98
C ASN A 12 -6.17 0.10 -11.04
N GLU A 13 -6.12 0.95 -10.01
CA GLU A 13 -5.05 0.98 -9.02
C GLU A 13 -5.63 1.17 -7.61
N VAL A 14 -5.39 0.20 -6.74
CA VAL A 14 -5.78 0.21 -5.34
C VAL A 14 -4.52 0.37 -4.49
N VAL A 15 -4.40 1.53 -3.85
CA VAL A 15 -3.30 1.87 -2.95
C VAL A 15 -3.76 1.75 -1.51
N MET A 16 -2.98 1.07 -0.67
CA MET A 16 -3.20 1.00 0.76
C MET A 16 -2.12 1.78 1.51
N VAL A 17 -2.54 2.60 2.47
CA VAL A 17 -1.66 3.23 3.46
C VAL A 17 -1.93 2.60 4.81
N THR A 18 -0.88 2.34 5.57
CA THR A 18 -0.99 1.86 6.95
C THR A 18 0.07 2.54 7.80
N PRO A 19 -0.28 2.99 9.02
CA PRO A 19 0.73 3.47 9.95
C PRO A 19 1.76 2.34 10.19
N PRO A 20 3.05 2.69 10.27
CA PRO A 20 4.08 1.71 10.58
C PRO A 20 3.87 1.18 12.01
N SER A 21 4.26 -0.08 12.23
CA SER A 21 4.38 -0.62 13.59
C SER A 21 5.50 0.12 14.35
N LEU A 22 5.61 -0.09 15.66
CA LEU A 22 6.68 0.48 16.50
C LEU A 22 8.10 0.30 15.90
N ASN A 23 8.32 -0.77 15.13
CA ASN A 23 9.59 -1.08 14.47
C ASN A 23 9.73 -0.50 13.05
N GLY A 24 8.84 0.40 12.62
CA GLY A 24 8.87 0.99 11.28
C GLY A 24 8.36 0.08 10.15
N THR A 25 7.86 -1.12 10.47
CA THR A 25 7.48 -2.15 9.49
C THR A 25 5.98 -2.42 9.48
N VAL A 26 5.51 -2.99 8.37
CA VAL A 26 4.13 -3.48 8.24
C VAL A 26 4.09 -4.95 8.66
N PRO A 27 3.11 -5.37 9.48
CA PRO A 27 2.97 -6.77 9.86
C PRO A 27 2.83 -7.66 8.62
N PRO A 28 3.54 -8.81 8.52
CA PRO A 28 3.46 -9.70 7.38
C PRO A 28 2.03 -10.16 7.06
N ALA A 29 1.21 -10.40 8.09
CA ALA A 29 -0.20 -10.76 7.93
C ALA A 29 -1.00 -9.67 7.18
N THR A 30 -0.68 -8.40 7.40
CA THR A 30 -1.32 -7.27 6.71
C THR A 30 -0.90 -7.22 5.24
N LEU A 31 0.36 -7.54 4.92
CA LEU A 31 0.84 -7.61 3.54
C LEU A 31 0.19 -8.77 2.79
N VAL A 32 0.07 -9.94 3.42
CA VAL A 32 -0.64 -11.10 2.82
C VAL A 32 -2.11 -10.78 2.61
N ALA A 33 -2.78 -10.14 3.58
CA ALA A 33 -4.16 -9.72 3.42
C ALA A 33 -4.34 -8.69 2.31
N ALA A 34 -3.38 -7.77 2.14
CA ALA A 34 -3.38 -6.79 1.05
C ALA A 34 -3.21 -7.47 -0.32
N ASP A 35 -2.32 -8.45 -0.43
CA ASP A 35 -2.11 -9.23 -1.65
C ASP A 35 -3.37 -10.04 -2.03
N ILE A 36 -3.97 -10.75 -1.07
CA ILE A 36 -5.23 -11.49 -1.27
C ILE A 36 -6.37 -10.54 -1.67
N ALA A 37 -6.43 -9.36 -1.07
CA ALA A 37 -7.45 -8.35 -1.39
C ALA A 37 -7.20 -7.63 -2.73
N GLY A 38 -6.10 -7.91 -3.42
CA GLY A 38 -5.76 -7.31 -4.70
C GLY A 38 -5.27 -5.86 -4.60
N VAL A 39 -4.60 -5.49 -3.52
CA VAL A 39 -3.96 -4.17 -3.37
C VAL A 39 -2.69 -4.11 -4.23
N ASP A 40 -2.54 -3.05 -5.02
CA ASP A 40 -1.42 -2.87 -5.96
C ASP A 40 -0.16 -2.24 -5.33
N ARG A 41 -0.33 -1.47 -4.26
CA ARG A 41 0.78 -0.84 -3.52
C ARG A 41 0.44 -0.66 -2.06
N VAL A 42 1.39 -0.91 -1.17
CA VAL A 42 1.29 -0.62 0.27
C VAL A 42 2.35 0.39 0.68
N PHE A 43 1.94 1.43 1.39
CA PHE A 43 2.83 2.45 1.94
C PHE A 43 2.79 2.46 3.47
N CYS A 44 3.98 2.48 4.07
CA CYS A 44 4.19 2.54 5.51
C CYS A 44 4.08 3.98 6.04
N VAL A 45 2.95 4.64 5.79
CA VAL A 45 2.69 6.02 6.22
C VAL A 45 1.30 6.13 6.84
N GLY A 46 1.20 6.82 7.97
CA GLY A 46 -0.06 7.10 8.66
C GLY A 46 -0.29 8.60 8.80
N GLY A 47 -1.45 9.01 9.34
CA GLY A 47 -1.73 10.41 9.69
C GLY A 47 -2.11 11.33 8.52
N ALA A 48 -2.16 12.63 8.79
CA ALA A 48 -2.56 13.66 7.83
C ALA A 48 -1.65 13.71 6.58
N GLN A 49 -0.38 13.40 6.76
CA GLN A 49 0.61 13.30 5.69
C GLN A 49 0.29 12.18 4.68
N ALA A 50 -0.33 11.08 5.11
CA ALA A 50 -0.75 10.01 4.21
C ALA A 50 -1.89 10.50 3.29
N ILE A 51 -2.87 11.21 3.86
CA ILE A 51 -3.97 11.78 3.09
C ILE A 51 -3.50 12.90 2.17
N ALA A 52 -2.59 13.76 2.63
CA ALA A 52 -1.98 14.79 1.80
C ALA A 52 -1.20 14.17 0.62
N ALA A 53 -0.43 13.11 0.86
CA ALA A 53 0.30 12.42 -0.20
C ALA A 53 -0.64 11.81 -1.26
N LEU A 54 -1.77 11.22 -0.83
CA LEU A 54 -2.78 10.65 -1.72
C LEU A 54 -3.59 11.73 -2.48
N ALA A 55 -3.94 12.83 -1.81
CA ALA A 55 -4.79 13.88 -2.36
C ALA A 55 -4.04 14.84 -3.31
N PHE A 56 -2.81 15.21 -2.94
CA PHE A 56 -2.01 16.16 -3.73
C PHE A 56 -1.09 15.48 -4.74
N GLY A 57 -1.10 14.15 -4.82
CA GLY A 57 -0.37 13.41 -5.86
C GLY A 57 1.11 13.77 -5.89
N THR A 58 1.83 13.49 -4.82
CA THR A 58 3.26 13.82 -4.81
C THR A 58 4.03 12.87 -5.73
N GLU A 59 5.00 13.38 -6.49
CA GLU A 59 6.10 12.56 -7.04
C GLU A 59 6.74 11.67 -5.95
N SER A 60 6.57 12.08 -4.68
CA SER A 60 6.94 11.41 -3.44
C SER A 60 6.08 10.21 -3.03
N ILE A 61 4.99 9.81 -3.69
CA ILE A 61 4.47 8.44 -3.51
C ILE A 61 5.52 7.41 -4.00
N ARG A 62 6.47 7.82 -4.84
CA ARG A 62 7.68 7.03 -5.14
C ARG A 62 8.84 7.25 -4.15
N GLY A 63 8.80 8.29 -3.33
CA GLY A 63 9.95 8.78 -2.53
C GLY A 63 9.76 8.81 -1.01
N LEU A 64 8.54 8.68 -0.49
CA LEU A 64 8.27 8.63 0.94
C LEU A 64 8.36 7.17 1.43
N VAL A 65 9.51 6.86 2.01
CA VAL A 65 9.77 5.80 3.00
C VAL A 65 9.01 4.49 2.77
N GLY A 66 9.71 3.52 2.16
CA GLY A 66 9.32 2.09 2.19
C GLY A 66 8.05 1.77 1.41
N SER A 67 8.01 2.05 0.11
CA SER A 67 6.97 1.50 -0.76
C SER A 67 7.11 -0.03 -0.81
N ILE A 68 6.20 -0.76 -0.18
CA ILE A 68 6.13 -2.21 -0.31
C ILE A 68 5.20 -2.46 -1.50
N ALA A 69 5.79 -2.73 -2.67
CA ALA A 69 5.02 -3.00 -3.89
C ALA A 69 4.35 -4.38 -3.78
N THR A 70 3.03 -4.45 -3.94
CA THR A 70 2.26 -5.70 -3.91
C THR A 70 1.45 -5.82 -5.20
N LYS A 71 1.72 -6.81 -6.05
CA LYS A 71 0.78 -7.18 -7.12
C LYS A 71 1.00 -8.59 -7.64
N SER A 72 1.76 -9.45 -6.94
CA SER A 72 2.48 -10.66 -7.42
C SER A 72 4.01 -10.53 -7.70
N ASN A 73 4.69 -9.44 -7.32
CA ASN A 73 6.13 -9.27 -7.62
C ASN A 73 7.07 -9.34 -6.40
N GLN A 74 7.30 -10.56 -5.91
CA GLN A 74 8.63 -11.04 -5.47
C GLN A 74 8.85 -12.51 -5.90
N LEU A 75 8.26 -13.00 -7.00
CA LEU A 75 8.67 -14.31 -7.54
C LEU A 75 10.04 -14.26 -8.25
N ARG A 76 10.71 -13.10 -8.33
CA ARG A 76 11.91 -12.94 -9.16
C ARG A 76 12.79 -11.74 -8.82
N SER A 77 13.33 -11.70 -7.61
CA SER A 77 14.63 -11.08 -7.37
C SER A 77 15.38 -12.01 -6.41
N TYR A 78 16.51 -12.54 -6.90
CA TYR A 78 17.40 -13.52 -6.28
C TYR A 78 17.80 -13.20 -4.83
#